data_AF-A0A072PJ26-F1
#
_entry.id   AF-A0A072PJ26-F1
#
_cell.length_a   1.000
_cell.length_b   1.000
_cell.length_c   1.000
_cell.angle_alpha   90.00
_cell.angle_beta   90.00
_cell.angle_gamma   90.00
#
_symmetry.space_group_name_H-M   'P 1'
#
loop_
_entity.id
_entity.type
_entity.pdbx_description
1 polymer ?
#
loop_
_entity_poly.entity_id
_entity_poly.type
_entity_poly.pdbx_seq_one_letter_code
_entity_poly.pdbx_strand_id
1 'polypeptide(L)'
;MAMDAAAKRFFTSPYFAVVGASQDESKFGYRIFAWYHTHSLPVVPINPTRPSISVPSKRYDTVPLVTMLPHASETAVSFLTPPAVTRKVLQEAQAAGVKAVWLQPGSFEAQDLEFAKKNFESAVGGYEDGTVGGEGWCVLVDGENALSDAGRSWGRQKL
;
A
#
# COMPACT_ATOMS: atom_id res chain seq x y z
N MET A 1 -13.76 0.39 -14.71
CA MET A 1 -13.91 -1.07 -14.55
C MET A 1 -13.79 -1.46 -13.08
N ALA A 2 -13.86 -2.76 -12.74
CA ALA A 2 -13.86 -3.23 -11.36
C ALA A 2 -12.60 -2.80 -10.58
N MET A 3 -11.44 -2.82 -11.23
CA MET A 3 -10.18 -2.45 -10.59
C MET A 3 -10.03 -0.95 -10.36
N ASP A 4 -10.51 -0.08 -11.27
CA ASP A 4 -10.57 1.37 -11.03
C ASP A 4 -11.41 1.70 -9.80
N ALA A 5 -12.55 1.04 -9.64
CA ALA A 5 -13.41 1.22 -8.47
C ALA A 5 -12.72 0.78 -7.17
N ALA A 6 -11.96 -0.33 -7.22
CA ALA A 6 -11.14 -0.78 -6.09
C ALA A 6 -10.03 0.23 -5.75
N ALA A 7 -9.30 0.71 -6.75
CA ALA A 7 -8.23 1.71 -6.58
C ALA A 7 -8.76 3.03 -6.02
N LYS A 8 -9.89 3.52 -6.53
CA LYS A 8 -10.62 4.66 -5.96
C LYS A 8 -11.00 4.42 -4.51
N ARG A 9 -11.61 3.26 -4.19
CA ARG A 9 -12.02 2.91 -2.82
C ARG A 9 -10.82 2.78 -1.87
N PHE A 10 -9.68 2.32 -2.35
CA PHE A 10 -8.46 2.21 -1.53
C PHE A 10 -8.07 3.58 -0.96
N PHE A 11 -8.10 4.63 -1.78
CA PHE A 11 -7.69 5.97 -1.37
C PHE A 11 -8.71 6.78 -0.55
N THR A 12 -9.93 6.25 -0.33
CA THR A 12 -10.88 6.85 0.61
C THR A 12 -10.50 6.61 2.09
N SER A 13 -9.57 5.68 2.35
CA SER A 13 -9.11 5.38 3.72
C SER A 13 -8.28 6.54 4.29
N PRO A 14 -8.50 6.98 5.54
CA PRO A 14 -7.76 8.12 6.10
C PRO A 14 -6.26 7.84 6.29
N TYR A 15 -5.89 6.61 6.65
CA TYR A 15 -4.52 6.19 6.95
C TYR A 15 -4.00 5.17 5.94
N PHE A 16 -2.68 5.10 5.80
CA PHE A 16 -1.98 4.14 4.95
C PHE A 16 -0.85 3.44 5.67
N ALA A 17 -0.50 2.25 5.20
CA ALA A 17 0.70 1.54 5.63
C ALA A 17 1.41 0.87 4.45
N VAL A 18 2.73 0.70 4.59
CA VAL A 18 3.57 0.07 3.57
C VAL A 18 4.27 -1.14 4.17
N VAL A 19 3.80 -2.33 3.84
CA VAL A 19 4.43 -3.62 4.17
C VAL A 19 5.60 -3.85 3.24
N GLY A 20 6.79 -4.02 3.81
CA GLY A 20 8.04 -4.12 3.04
C GLY A 20 8.71 -2.75 2.81
N ALA A 21 8.37 -1.74 3.61
CA ALA A 21 9.05 -0.46 3.56
C ALA A 21 10.55 -0.63 3.85
N SER A 22 11.40 0.12 3.14
CA SER A 22 12.86 -0.02 3.19
C SER A 22 13.52 1.36 3.32
N GLN A 23 14.72 1.41 3.92
CA GLN A 23 15.58 2.61 3.88
C GLN A 23 16.44 2.67 2.61
N ASP A 24 16.65 1.53 1.96
CA ASP A 24 17.41 1.45 0.72
C ASP A 24 16.59 2.06 -0.42
N GLU A 25 17.05 3.22 -0.92
CA GLU A 25 16.36 4.04 -1.91
C GLU A 25 16.20 3.35 -3.27
N SER A 26 17.05 2.37 -3.56
CA SER A 26 16.95 1.57 -4.79
C SER A 26 15.75 0.61 -4.77
N LYS A 27 15.22 0.28 -3.59
CA LYS A 27 14.12 -0.68 -3.44
C LYS A 27 12.77 0.00 -3.62
N PHE A 28 11.85 -0.73 -4.26
CA PHE A 28 10.45 -0.32 -4.39
C PHE A 28 9.78 0.00 -3.05
N GLY A 29 10.14 -0.74 -1.98
CA GLY A 29 9.67 -0.46 -0.62
C GLY A 29 9.95 0.97 -0.14
N TYR A 30 11.12 1.54 -0.50
CA TYR A 30 11.40 2.95 -0.22
C TYR A 30 10.61 3.86 -1.16
N ARG A 31 10.62 3.58 -2.46
CA ARG A 31 9.96 4.43 -3.47
C ARG A 31 8.46 4.60 -3.23
N ILE A 32 7.74 3.52 -2.89
CA ILE A 32 6.30 3.60 -2.55
C ILE A 32 6.09 4.36 -1.24
N PHE A 33 6.88 4.07 -0.21
CA PHE A 33 6.78 4.79 1.05
C PHE A 33 7.02 6.31 0.89
N ALA A 34 8.06 6.67 0.13
CA ALA A 34 8.39 8.03 -0.25
C ALA A 34 7.27 8.68 -1.08
N TRP A 35 6.58 7.93 -1.94
CA TRP A 35 5.43 8.43 -2.69
C TRP A 35 4.29 8.87 -1.76
N TYR A 36 3.90 8.03 -0.78
CA TYR A 36 2.88 8.41 0.21
C TYR A 36 3.26 9.66 0.99
N HIS A 37 4.52 9.75 1.44
CA HIS A 37 5.05 10.96 2.08
C HIS A 37 4.94 12.18 1.17
N THR A 38 5.44 12.08 -0.06
CA THR A 38 5.41 13.17 -1.05
C THR A 38 3.99 13.66 -1.29
N HIS A 39 2.99 12.78 -1.21
CA HIS A 39 1.58 13.12 -1.39
C HIS A 39 0.90 13.53 -0.07
N SER A 40 1.64 13.86 0.99
CA SER A 40 1.09 14.25 2.30
C SER A 40 0.08 13.25 2.89
N LEU A 41 0.17 11.98 2.49
CA LEU A 41 -0.72 10.93 2.97
C LEU A 41 -0.18 10.39 4.30
N PRO A 42 -1.01 10.27 5.35
CA PRO A 42 -0.58 9.67 6.61
C PRO A 42 -0.16 8.21 6.40
N VAL A 43 1.13 7.92 6.56
CA VAL A 43 1.69 6.60 6.26
C VAL A 43 2.54 6.05 7.40
N VAL A 44 2.32 4.78 7.73
CA VAL A 44 3.14 4.00 8.68
C VAL A 44 3.99 2.98 7.91
N PRO A 45 5.32 3.02 8.02
CA PRO A 45 6.15 1.99 7.43
C PRO A 45 6.13 0.71 8.29
N ILE A 46 5.92 -0.45 7.66
CA ILE A 46 5.97 -1.74 8.33
C ILE A 46 7.26 -2.45 7.94
N ASN A 47 8.13 -2.67 8.93
CA ASN A 47 9.41 -3.36 8.78
C ASN A 47 9.81 -4.07 10.09
N PRO A 48 10.01 -5.40 10.08
CA PRO A 48 10.31 -6.17 11.30
C PRO A 48 11.73 -5.98 11.84
N THR A 49 12.68 -5.51 11.03
CA THR A 49 14.11 -5.49 11.40
C THR A 49 14.69 -4.09 11.54
N ARG A 50 14.07 -3.08 10.92
CA ARG A 50 14.51 -1.69 10.97
C ARG A 50 13.52 -0.88 11.80
N PRO A 51 13.96 -0.15 12.85
CA PRO A 51 13.06 0.57 13.75
C PRO A 51 12.52 1.91 13.21
N SER A 52 13.12 2.44 12.14
CA SER A 52 12.67 3.69 11.53
C SER A 52 13.14 3.81 10.08
N ILE A 53 12.36 4.52 9.27
CA ILE A 53 12.72 4.90 7.90
C ILE A 53 12.73 6.42 7.81
N SER A 54 13.78 6.97 7.21
CA SER A 54 13.91 8.40 6.94
C SER A 54 13.73 8.67 5.46
N VAL A 55 12.93 9.68 5.15
CA VAL A 55 13.00 10.46 3.92
C VAL A 55 13.70 11.79 4.25
N PRO A 56 14.26 12.53 3.27
CA PRO A 56 15.13 13.66 3.61
C PRO A 56 14.46 14.78 4.44
N SER A 57 13.14 14.98 4.35
CA SER A 57 12.41 15.93 5.20
C SER A 57 11.86 15.38 6.52
N LYS A 58 11.79 14.05 6.73
CA LYS A 58 11.11 13.45 7.88
C LYS A 58 11.58 12.03 8.20
N ARG A 59 11.67 11.72 9.50
CA ARG A 59 11.85 10.36 10.02
C ARG A 59 10.52 9.77 10.50
N TYR A 60 10.29 8.51 10.20
CA TYR A 60 9.11 7.74 10.60
C TYR A 60 9.53 6.51 11.39
N ASP A 61 8.92 6.30 12.54
CA ASP A 61 9.04 5.04 13.27
C ASP A 61 8.31 3.93 12.53
N THR A 62 8.91 2.75 12.51
CA THR A 62 8.28 1.57 11.93
C THR A 62 7.50 0.81 12.99
N VAL A 63 6.52 0.03 12.53
CA VAL A 63 5.98 -1.07 13.31
C VAL A 63 6.44 -2.40 12.71
N PRO A 64 6.66 -3.45 13.52
CA PRO A 64 7.19 -4.70 13.00
C PRO A 64 6.14 -5.56 12.28
N LEU A 65 4.87 -5.38 12.62
CA LEU A 65 3.75 -6.21 12.16
C LEU A 65 2.54 -5.34 11.81
N VAL A 66 1.73 -5.80 10.86
CA VAL A 66 0.49 -5.11 10.46
C VAL A 66 -0.54 -5.04 11.59
N THR A 67 -0.52 -6.01 12.50
CA THR A 67 -1.38 -6.05 13.70
C THR A 67 -1.06 -4.96 14.73
N MET A 68 0.07 -4.27 14.59
CA MET A 68 0.49 -3.16 15.45
C MET A 68 0.11 -1.79 14.87
N LEU A 69 -0.62 -1.76 13.75
CA LEU A 69 -1.09 -0.50 13.18
C LEU A 69 -2.12 0.17 14.11
N PRO A 70 -1.97 1.47 14.38
CA PRO A 70 -3.06 2.23 14.96
C PRO A 70 -4.19 2.34 13.91
N HIS A 71 -5.45 2.22 14.34
CA HIS A 71 -6.61 2.38 13.44
C HIS A 71 -6.62 1.41 12.24
N ALA A 72 -6.30 0.12 12.46
CA ALA A 72 -6.21 -0.87 11.38
C ALA A 72 -7.46 -0.91 10.47
N SER A 73 -8.66 -0.76 11.05
CA SER A 73 -9.93 -0.71 10.29
C SER A 73 -10.13 0.52 9.41
N GLU A 74 -9.30 1.54 9.58
CA GLU A 74 -9.30 2.79 8.82
C GLU A 74 -8.00 2.94 7.99
N THR A 75 -7.16 1.91 7.98
CA THR A 75 -5.86 1.92 7.28
C THR A 75 -5.92 1.07 6.02
N ALA A 76 -5.52 1.65 4.89
CA ALA A 76 -5.29 0.91 3.65
C ALA A 76 -3.82 0.50 3.52
N VAL A 77 -3.56 -0.73 3.08
CA VAL A 77 -2.20 -1.31 3.17
C VAL A 77 -1.64 -1.66 1.79
N SER A 78 -0.46 -1.12 1.46
CA SER A 78 0.31 -1.52 0.29
C SER A 78 1.29 -2.64 0.62
N PHE A 79 1.34 -3.68 -0.21
CA PHE A 79 2.19 -4.86 -0.04
C PHE A 79 3.33 -4.86 -1.07
N LEU A 80 4.58 -4.93 -0.58
CA LEU A 80 5.81 -4.94 -1.37
C LEU A 80 6.79 -6.06 -0.97
N THR A 81 6.29 -7.06 -0.26
CA THR A 81 7.08 -8.22 0.18
C THR A 81 7.01 -9.36 -0.83
N PRO A 82 7.94 -10.34 -0.80
CA PRO A 82 7.82 -11.55 -1.59
C PRO A 82 6.49 -12.29 -1.31
N PRO A 83 5.93 -13.03 -2.29
CA PRO A 83 4.58 -13.62 -2.18
C PRO A 83 4.33 -14.44 -0.92
N ALA A 84 5.29 -15.27 -0.48
CA ALA A 84 5.16 -16.07 0.73
C ALA A 84 4.96 -15.22 2.00
N VAL A 85 5.61 -14.05 2.07
CA VAL A 85 5.44 -13.10 3.18
C VAL A 85 4.12 -12.36 3.02
N THR A 86 3.81 -11.89 1.82
CA THR A 86 2.54 -11.20 1.51
C THR A 86 1.34 -12.05 1.93
N ARG A 87 1.34 -13.35 1.62
CA ARG A 87 0.27 -14.29 2.00
C ARG A 87 0.01 -14.32 3.50
N LYS A 88 1.08 -14.41 4.29
CA LYS A 88 0.98 -14.41 5.76
C LYS A 88 0.44 -13.06 6.26
N VAL A 89 0.99 -11.95 5.74
CA VAL A 89 0.60 -10.62 6.21
C VAL A 89 -0.82 -10.25 5.76
N LEU A 90 -1.33 -10.76 4.64
CA LEU A 90 -2.74 -10.60 4.24
C LEU A 90 -3.69 -11.23 5.27
N GLN A 91 -3.37 -12.42 5.79
CA GLN A 91 -4.17 -13.07 6.83
C GLN A 91 -4.14 -12.25 8.14
N GLU A 92 -2.96 -11.76 8.53
CA GLU A 92 -2.81 -10.90 9.70
C GLU A 92 -3.56 -9.56 9.54
N ALA A 93 -3.51 -8.95 8.36
CA ALA A 93 -4.20 -7.69 8.05
C ALA A 93 -5.71 -7.87 8.12
N GLN A 94 -6.24 -8.96 7.55
CA GLN A 94 -7.65 -9.30 7.65
C GLN A 94 -8.08 -9.50 9.10
N ALA A 95 -7.30 -10.26 9.89
CA ALA A 95 -7.57 -10.47 11.31
C ALA A 95 -7.52 -9.17 12.13
N ALA A 96 -6.65 -8.22 11.75
CA ALA A 96 -6.57 -6.89 12.36
C ALA A 96 -7.72 -5.95 11.94
N GLY A 97 -8.56 -6.36 10.98
CA GLY A 97 -9.69 -5.57 10.50
C GLY A 97 -9.37 -4.60 9.36
N VAL A 98 -8.20 -4.71 8.72
CA VAL A 98 -7.86 -3.93 7.52
C VAL A 98 -8.90 -4.19 6.44
N LYS A 99 -9.37 -3.12 5.79
CA LYS A 99 -10.46 -3.18 4.81
C LYS A 99 -10.01 -3.06 3.36
N ALA A 100 -8.86 -2.44 3.11
CA ALA A 100 -8.39 -2.13 1.77
C ALA A 100 -6.91 -2.49 1.62
N VAL A 101 -6.58 -3.20 0.55
CA VAL A 101 -5.21 -3.63 0.25
C VAL A 101 -4.83 -3.35 -1.19
N TRP A 102 -3.54 -3.07 -1.42
CA TRP A 102 -2.97 -2.91 -2.75
C TRP A 102 -1.69 -3.73 -2.87
N LEU A 103 -1.74 -4.78 -3.69
CA LEU A 103 -0.64 -5.68 -3.92
C LEU A 103 0.16 -5.15 -5.12
N GLN A 104 1.38 -4.68 -4.89
CA GLN A 104 2.21 -4.13 -5.97
C GLN A 104 2.72 -5.24 -6.89
N PRO A 105 3.06 -4.93 -8.16
CA PRO A 105 3.61 -5.92 -9.08
C PRO A 105 4.82 -6.66 -8.47
N GLY A 106 4.81 -7.99 -8.60
CA GLY A 106 5.84 -8.88 -8.04
C GLY A 106 5.69 -9.20 -6.55
N SER A 107 4.72 -8.62 -5.83
CA SER A 107 4.53 -8.89 -4.39
C SER A 107 3.62 -10.08 -4.08
N PHE A 108 3.04 -10.72 -5.10
CA PHE A 108 1.92 -11.66 -4.93
C PHE A 108 1.87 -12.69 -6.05
N GLU A 109 1.22 -13.83 -5.78
CA GLU A 109 0.79 -14.82 -6.76
C GLU A 109 -0.74 -14.73 -6.96
N ALA A 110 -1.28 -15.42 -7.98
CA ALA A 110 -2.71 -15.43 -8.27
C ALA A 110 -3.58 -15.73 -7.03
N GLN A 111 -3.20 -16.74 -6.24
CA GLN A 111 -3.90 -17.13 -5.02
C GLN A 111 -3.97 -16.02 -3.95
N ASP A 112 -2.97 -15.15 -3.90
CA ASP A 112 -2.91 -14.07 -2.91
C ASP A 112 -3.85 -12.93 -3.30
N LEU A 113 -3.93 -12.61 -4.60
CA LEU A 113 -4.88 -11.62 -5.11
C LEU A 113 -6.33 -12.13 -5.05
N GLU A 114 -6.56 -13.42 -5.31
CA GLU A 114 -7.87 -14.06 -5.12
C GLU A 114 -8.31 -14.01 -3.65
N PHE A 115 -7.40 -14.35 -2.73
CA PHE A 115 -7.65 -14.19 -1.30
C PHE A 115 -8.00 -12.74 -0.96
N ALA A 116 -7.24 -11.77 -1.47
CA ALA A 116 -7.48 -10.36 -1.20
C ALA A 116 -8.87 -9.91 -1.69
N LYS A 117 -9.24 -10.24 -2.92
CA LYS A 117 -10.55 -9.90 -3.50
C LYS A 117 -11.73 -10.51 -2.75
N LYS A 118 -11.54 -11.69 -2.15
CA LYS A 118 -12.58 -12.39 -1.39
C LYS A 118 -12.76 -11.83 0.03
N ASN A 119 -11.71 -11.32 0.65
CA ASN A 119 -11.68 -11.06 2.09
C ASN A 119 -11.59 -9.57 2.48
N PHE A 120 -11.31 -8.67 1.53
CA PHE A 120 -11.21 -7.24 1.78
C PHE A 120 -12.32 -6.48 1.04
N GLU A 121 -12.74 -5.35 1.58
CA GLU A 121 -13.72 -4.47 0.92
C GLU A 121 -13.15 -3.81 -0.36
N SER A 122 -11.81 -3.68 -0.43
CA SER A 122 -11.09 -3.29 -1.64
C SER A 122 -9.78 -4.06 -1.75
N ALA A 123 -9.50 -4.60 -2.93
CA ALA A 123 -8.25 -5.26 -3.24
C ALA A 123 -7.77 -4.85 -4.64
N VAL A 124 -6.62 -4.19 -4.70
CA VAL A 124 -6.02 -3.68 -5.94
C VAL A 124 -4.79 -4.50 -6.31
N GLY A 125 -4.66 -4.87 -7.58
CA GLY A 125 -3.51 -5.62 -8.09
C GLY A 125 -3.82 -6.30 -9.43
N GLY A 126 -2.82 -7.00 -9.98
CA GLY A 126 -2.96 -7.72 -11.25
C GLY A 126 -2.86 -6.82 -12.49
N TYR A 127 -3.35 -7.32 -13.62
CA TYR A 127 -3.20 -6.73 -14.95
C TYR A 127 -4.54 -6.39 -15.61
N GLU A 128 -5.60 -6.26 -14.81
CA GLU A 128 -6.93 -5.86 -15.33
C GLU A 128 -6.88 -4.45 -15.94
N ASP A 129 -7.65 -4.20 -17.00
CA ASP A 129 -7.63 -2.89 -17.65
C ASP A 129 -8.06 -1.76 -16.69
N GLY A 130 -7.58 -0.54 -17.00
CA GLY A 130 -7.74 0.66 -16.17
C GLY A 130 -6.40 1.21 -15.67
N THR A 131 -5.40 0.34 -15.49
CA THR A 131 -4.02 0.80 -15.27
C THR A 131 -3.48 1.50 -16.51
N VAL A 132 -2.70 2.56 -16.31
CA VAL A 132 -1.98 3.24 -17.40
C VAL A 132 -0.57 2.67 -17.62
N GLY A 133 -0.18 1.67 -16.82
CA GLY A 133 1.09 0.96 -16.90
C GLY A 133 1.01 -0.40 -17.61
N GLY A 134 2.13 -0.85 -18.18
CA GLY A 134 2.21 -2.17 -18.83
C GLY A 134 2.47 -3.35 -17.87
N GLU A 135 2.81 -3.07 -16.60
CA GLU A 135 3.27 -4.07 -15.62
C GLU A 135 2.25 -4.35 -14.51
N GLY A 136 1.01 -3.91 -14.69
CA GLY A 136 -0.07 -4.06 -13.72
C GLY A 136 -0.19 -2.88 -12.75
N TRP A 137 -1.21 -2.96 -11.89
CA TRP A 137 -1.61 -1.85 -11.00
C TRP A 137 -0.53 -1.47 -9.99
N CYS A 138 0.00 -0.26 -10.12
CA CYS A 138 1.13 0.22 -9.33
C CYS A 138 0.84 1.60 -8.74
N VAL A 139 1.13 1.81 -7.46
CA VAL A 139 0.88 3.11 -6.80
C VAL A 139 1.71 4.24 -7.42
N LEU A 140 2.92 3.97 -7.93
CA LEU A 140 3.73 4.99 -8.63
C LEU A 140 3.16 5.41 -9.98
N VAL A 141 2.27 4.60 -10.56
CA VAL A 141 1.75 4.78 -11.91
C VAL A 141 0.30 5.23 -11.87
N ASP A 142 -0.53 4.53 -11.09
CA ASP A 142 -1.98 4.71 -11.04
C ASP A 142 -2.43 5.49 -9.80
N GLY A 143 -1.53 5.75 -8.84
CA GLY A 143 -1.88 6.34 -7.54
C GLY A 143 -2.46 7.75 -7.65
N GLU A 144 -1.91 8.61 -8.50
CA GLU A 144 -2.42 9.99 -8.68
C GLU A 144 -3.80 10.00 -9.32
N ASN A 145 -4.03 9.16 -10.34
CA ASN A 145 -5.36 9.01 -10.97
C ASN A 145 -6.39 8.51 -9.95
N ALA A 146 -6.05 7.46 -9.19
CA ALA A 146 -6.94 6.90 -8.20
C ALA A 146 -7.21 7.85 -7.01
N LEU A 147 -6.24 8.69 -6.62
CA LEU A 147 -6.45 9.79 -5.65
C LEU A 147 -7.44 10.83 -6.19
N SER A 148 -7.26 11.24 -7.45
CA SER A 148 -8.16 12.19 -8.13
C SER A 148 -9.58 11.64 -8.20
N ASP A 149 -9.73 10.38 -8.60
CA ASP A 149 -11.03 9.71 -8.71
C ASP A 149 -11.72 9.54 -7.35
N ALA A 150 -10.94 9.40 -6.27
CA ALA A 150 -11.42 9.40 -4.89
C ALA A 150 -11.81 10.79 -4.36
N GLY A 151 -11.55 11.86 -5.13
CA GLY A 151 -11.79 13.24 -4.72
C GLY A 151 -10.87 13.69 -3.58
N ARG A 152 -9.70 13.05 -3.42
CA ARG A 152 -8.77 13.33 -2.33
C ARG A 152 -7.72 14.36 -2.75
N SER A 153 -7.79 15.54 -2.16
CA SER A 153 -6.74 16.55 -2.27
C SER A 153 -5.48 16.14 -1.51
N TRP A 154 -4.31 16.47 -2.05
CA TRP A 154 -3.03 16.25 -1.42
C TRP A 154 -2.06 17.42 -1.69
N GLY A 155 -1.07 17.58 -0.81
CA GLY A 155 0.00 18.57 -0.94
C GLY A 155 1.35 17.92 -1.12
N ARG A 156 2.18 18.49 -2.00
CA ARG A 156 3.52 17.94 -2.27
C ARG A 156 4.48 18.22 -1.10
N GLN A 157 4.89 17.17 -0.38
CA GLN A 157 5.96 17.25 0.62
C GLN A 157 7.33 17.10 -0.04
N LYS A 158 8.37 17.68 0.58
CA LYS A 158 9.75 17.53 0.11
C LYS A 158 10.25 16.14 0.45
N LEU A 159 10.80 15.43 -0.53
CA LEU A 159 11.72 14.33 -0.24
C LEU A 159 13.01 14.99 0.22
#